data_AF-A0A537GIJ8-F1
#
_entry.id   AF-A0A537GIJ8-F1
#
_cell.length_a   1.000
_cell.length_b   1.000
_cell.length_c   1.000
_cell.angle_alpha   90.00
_cell.angle_beta   90.00
_cell.angle_gamma   90.00
#
_symmetry.space_group_name_H-M   'P 1'
#
loop_
_entity.id
_entity.type
_entity.pdbx_description
1 polymer ?
#
loop_
_entity_poly.entity_id
_entity_poly.type
_entity_poly.pdbx_seq_one_letter_code
_entity_poly.pdbx_strand_id
1 'polypeptide(L)'
;MHGPSTVISWPSFVRLAAGLRLPFWLWAIIIGFVPTRLLATLDYLIVPPAGLGGYLLDTALVLSFFLVYFVYAIHFISNRMERLNDYVKQMSPNMPGDGLRIPFRLGNVFVVWVILLVAITFLFGFPSPTAVFSEHITVIAYFFLILASFLWVYGYSMYAIHRAGKLPLRLKPFTEDRTLGLKPFGTTSLRLASVYAFFPVTLTFLELVTVDVEISGGITIIFSPIRLTDIIFSAGLILAGIALFFLPLLSIRRRLQEAKHEEQSWVTPQYTAIITRLKEQISKMPREDSANQTQALADELTMVRQIQQDIQKIQSWPFDLGVVSRLATVLVIPPILGVLARILILVFLHL
;
A
#
# COMPACT_ATOMS: atom_id res chain seq x y z
N MET A 1 -35.10 -12.91 6.90
CA MET A 1 -34.69 -12.30 8.18
C MET A 1 -33.17 -12.30 8.24
N HIS A 2 -32.52 -11.20 7.84
CA HIS A 2 -31.07 -11.03 8.00
C HIS A 2 -30.85 -10.19 9.25
N GLY A 3 -30.35 -10.81 10.31
CA GLY A 3 -29.93 -10.09 11.51
C GLY A 3 -28.85 -9.06 11.15
N PRO A 4 -28.82 -7.89 11.81
CA PRO A 4 -27.77 -6.91 11.60
C PRO A 4 -26.46 -7.54 12.05
N SER A 5 -25.66 -8.06 11.11
CA SER A 5 -24.32 -8.52 11.39
C SER A 5 -23.53 -7.32 11.89
N THR A 6 -23.27 -7.26 13.18
CA THR A 6 -22.46 -6.23 13.82
C THR A 6 -21.06 -6.29 13.23
N VAL A 7 -20.81 -5.47 12.21
CA VAL A 7 -19.47 -5.26 11.66
C VAL A 7 -18.70 -4.46 12.70
N ILE A 8 -17.96 -5.17 13.55
CA ILE A 8 -17.03 -4.56 14.48
C ILE A 8 -15.90 -3.99 13.63
N SER A 9 -15.87 -2.67 13.44
CA SER A 9 -14.71 -2.03 12.82
C SER A 9 -13.53 -2.11 13.79
N TRP A 10 -12.30 -2.23 13.27
CA TRP A 10 -11.07 -2.19 14.08
C TRP A 10 -11.04 -1.07 15.14
N PRO A 11 -11.48 0.17 14.85
CA PRO A 11 -11.59 1.20 15.89
C PRO A 11 -12.56 0.86 17.03
N SER A 12 -13.57 0.02 16.81
CA SER A 12 -14.47 -0.48 17.88
C SER A 12 -13.78 -1.51 18.76
N PHE A 13 -12.97 -2.40 18.18
CA PHE A 13 -12.17 -3.38 18.92
C PHE A 13 -11.10 -2.67 19.76
N VAL A 14 -10.43 -1.67 19.19
CA VAL A 14 -9.50 -0.79 19.93
C VAL A 14 -10.23 0.06 20.97
N ARG A 15 -11.48 0.53 20.71
CA ARG A 15 -12.28 1.25 21.71
C ARG A 15 -12.72 0.39 22.88
N LEU A 16 -13.02 -0.89 22.65
CA LEU A 16 -13.28 -1.87 23.71
C LEU A 16 -12.01 -2.08 24.57
N ALA A 17 -10.84 -2.16 23.95
CA ALA A 17 -9.55 -2.18 24.66
C ALA A 17 -9.22 -0.83 25.35
N ALA A 18 -9.66 0.30 24.80
CA ALA A 18 -9.49 1.63 25.38
C ALA A 18 -10.33 1.87 26.65
N GLY A 19 -11.19 0.91 27.05
CA GLY A 19 -11.81 0.90 28.38
C GLY A 19 -10.79 0.99 29.53
N LEU A 20 -9.53 0.62 29.28
CA LEU A 20 -8.40 0.74 30.21
C LEU A 20 -7.64 2.09 30.17
N ARG A 21 -8.09 3.11 29.39
CA ARG A 21 -7.44 4.44 29.24
C ARG A 21 -5.96 4.41 28.80
N LEU A 22 -5.45 3.29 28.30
CA LEU A 22 -4.06 3.17 27.85
C LEU A 22 -3.86 3.75 26.44
N PRO A 23 -2.72 4.41 26.17
CA PRO A 23 -2.41 4.92 24.84
C PRO A 23 -2.17 3.77 23.85
N PHE A 24 -2.52 3.98 22.57
CA PHE A 24 -2.50 2.94 21.54
C PHE A 24 -1.13 2.25 21.36
N TRP A 25 -0.03 2.99 21.50
CA TRP A 25 1.32 2.43 21.38
C TRP A 25 1.58 1.32 22.41
N LEU A 26 1.03 1.47 23.63
CA LEU A 26 1.18 0.48 24.68
C LEU A 26 0.38 -0.80 24.36
N TRP A 27 -0.82 -0.65 23.79
CA TRP A 27 -1.60 -1.78 23.29
C TRP A 27 -0.89 -2.55 22.18
N ALA A 28 -0.26 -1.85 21.24
CA ALA A 28 0.54 -2.49 20.20
C ALA A 28 1.69 -3.30 20.80
N ILE A 29 2.40 -2.76 21.79
CA ILE A 29 3.45 -3.48 22.52
C ILE A 29 2.90 -4.70 23.23
N ILE A 30 1.77 -4.57 23.95
CA ILE A 30 1.15 -5.69 24.67
C ILE A 30 0.78 -6.82 23.70
N ILE A 31 0.11 -6.50 22.59
CA ILE A 31 -0.31 -7.49 21.58
C ILE A 31 0.91 -8.15 20.89
N GLY A 32 1.98 -7.38 20.68
CA GLY A 32 3.18 -7.85 19.99
C GLY A 32 4.15 -8.65 20.87
N PHE A 33 4.30 -8.29 22.15
CA PHE A 33 5.32 -8.88 23.05
C PHE A 33 4.76 -9.86 24.07
N VAL A 34 3.55 -9.66 24.61
CA VAL A 34 3.05 -10.51 25.70
C VAL A 34 2.73 -11.92 25.20
N PRO A 35 1.93 -12.12 24.13
CA PRO A 35 1.63 -13.45 23.63
C PRO A 35 2.88 -14.17 23.10
N THR A 36 3.75 -13.47 22.39
CA THR A 36 4.98 -14.07 21.85
C THR A 36 5.92 -14.51 22.94
N ARG A 37 6.13 -13.71 23.99
CA ARG A 37 6.98 -14.10 25.11
C ARG A 37 6.37 -15.24 25.92
N LEU A 38 5.05 -15.22 26.14
CA LEU A 38 4.37 -16.32 26.82
C LEU A 38 4.48 -17.64 26.02
N LEU A 39 4.28 -17.58 24.71
CA LEU A 39 4.48 -18.74 23.83
C LEU A 39 5.94 -19.21 23.81
N ALA A 40 6.90 -18.30 23.71
CA ALA A 40 8.33 -18.62 23.73
C ALA A 40 8.76 -19.22 25.09
N THR A 41 8.21 -18.75 26.21
CA THR A 41 8.43 -19.37 27.53
C THR A 41 7.88 -20.78 27.63
N LEU A 42 6.71 -21.04 27.01
CA LEU A 42 6.15 -22.39 26.97
C LEU A 42 7.03 -23.32 26.14
N ASP A 43 7.51 -22.84 24.99
CA ASP A 43 8.47 -23.58 24.17
C ASP A 43 9.76 -23.89 24.96
N TYR A 44 10.31 -22.91 25.68
CA TYR A 44 11.49 -23.05 26.55
C TYR A 44 11.30 -24.09 27.66
N LEU A 45 10.13 -24.12 28.30
CA LEU A 45 9.83 -25.08 29.37
C LEU A 45 9.76 -26.53 28.86
N ILE A 46 9.42 -26.73 27.60
CA ILE A 46 9.27 -28.05 26.97
C ILE A 46 10.60 -28.50 26.35
N VAL A 47 11.32 -27.59 25.70
CA VAL A 47 12.64 -27.84 25.08
C VAL A 47 13.60 -26.71 25.47
N PRO A 48 14.41 -26.86 26.54
CA PRO A 48 15.29 -25.79 26.99
C PRO A 48 16.47 -25.59 26.01
N PRO A 49 16.63 -24.40 25.39
CA PRO A 49 17.81 -24.05 24.61
C PRO A 49 19.07 -23.91 25.49
N ALA A 50 20.22 -23.82 24.83
CA ALA A 50 21.56 -23.85 25.41
C ALA A 50 21.97 -22.60 26.25
N GLY A 51 21.05 -21.94 26.96
CA GLY A 51 21.34 -20.87 27.93
C GLY A 51 20.35 -19.72 27.97
N LEU A 52 20.51 -18.83 28.96
CA LEU A 52 19.68 -17.62 29.18
C LEU A 52 19.86 -16.53 28.10
N GLY A 53 21.06 -16.43 27.49
CA GLY A 53 21.35 -15.46 26.43
C GLY A 53 20.54 -15.72 25.17
N GLY A 54 20.43 -16.98 24.76
CA GLY A 54 19.63 -17.41 23.60
C GLY A 54 18.13 -17.25 23.80
N TYR A 55 17.63 -17.18 25.04
CA TYR A 55 16.23 -16.86 25.34
C TYR A 55 15.92 -15.35 25.22
N LEU A 56 16.89 -14.48 25.58
CA LEU A 56 16.68 -13.04 25.51
C LEU A 56 16.73 -12.50 24.08
N LEU A 57 17.67 -13.00 23.27
CA LEU A 57 17.89 -12.62 21.86
C LEU A 57 17.46 -13.76 20.93
N ASP A 58 16.17 -14.11 20.99
CA ASP A 58 15.58 -15.21 20.22
C ASP A 58 14.76 -14.72 19.01
N THR A 59 14.35 -15.68 18.16
CA THR A 59 13.44 -15.44 17.04
C THR A 59 12.13 -14.79 17.50
N ALA A 60 11.63 -15.12 18.69
CA ALA A 60 10.40 -14.55 19.22
C ALA A 60 10.52 -13.04 19.48
N LEU A 61 11.67 -12.55 19.96
CA LEU A 61 11.94 -11.10 20.11
C LEU A 61 11.85 -10.39 18.76
N VAL A 62 12.49 -10.93 17.72
CA VAL A 62 12.47 -10.35 16.37
C VAL A 62 11.04 -10.31 15.82
N LEU A 63 10.31 -11.42 15.92
CA LEU A 63 8.92 -11.49 15.47
C LEU A 63 8.03 -10.52 16.25
N SER A 64 8.29 -10.31 17.55
CA SER A 64 7.55 -9.35 18.38
C SER A 64 7.64 -7.92 17.84
N PHE A 65 8.82 -7.48 17.37
CA PHE A 65 8.97 -6.16 16.75
C PHE A 65 8.13 -6.01 15.48
N PHE A 66 8.13 -7.03 14.62
CA PHE A 66 7.27 -7.05 13.44
C PHE A 66 5.79 -7.06 13.79
N LEU A 67 5.38 -7.77 14.84
CA LEU A 67 4.00 -7.77 15.31
C LEU A 67 3.55 -6.39 15.77
N VAL A 68 4.37 -5.69 16.57
CA VAL A 68 4.09 -4.30 16.97
C VAL A 68 3.93 -3.42 15.73
N TYR A 69 4.85 -3.57 14.77
CA TYR A 69 4.79 -2.87 13.50
C TYR A 69 3.48 -3.17 12.75
N PHE A 70 3.04 -4.42 12.62
CA PHE A 70 1.80 -4.78 11.94
C PHE A 70 0.56 -4.19 12.61
N VAL A 71 0.49 -4.25 13.94
CA VAL A 71 -0.62 -3.65 14.70
C VAL A 71 -0.68 -2.14 14.45
N TYR A 72 0.47 -1.48 14.46
CA TYR A 72 0.57 -0.05 14.15
C TYR A 72 0.19 0.24 12.70
N ALA A 73 0.65 -0.57 11.76
CA ALA A 73 0.33 -0.46 10.34
C ALA A 73 -1.17 -0.63 10.07
N ILE A 74 -1.82 -1.62 10.69
CA ILE A 74 -3.28 -1.82 10.62
C ILE A 74 -4.02 -0.57 11.10
N HIS A 75 -3.60 -0.01 12.24
CA HIS A 75 -4.22 1.20 12.79
C HIS A 75 -4.02 2.42 11.87
N PHE A 76 -2.81 2.59 11.35
CA PHE A 76 -2.49 3.66 10.40
C PHE A 76 -3.34 3.56 9.12
N ILE A 77 -3.43 2.37 8.52
CA ILE A 77 -4.22 2.12 7.31
C ILE A 77 -5.71 2.40 7.59
N SER A 78 -6.23 1.88 8.71
CA SER A 78 -7.63 2.05 9.10
C SER A 78 -8.00 3.53 9.27
N ASN A 79 -7.23 4.29 10.04
CA ASN A 79 -7.46 5.72 10.25
C ASN A 79 -7.39 6.51 8.93
N ARG A 80 -6.50 6.10 8.02
CA ARG A 80 -6.36 6.78 6.72
C ARG A 80 -7.54 6.49 5.81
N MET A 81 -8.04 5.26 5.82
CA MET A 81 -9.23 4.86 5.08
C MET A 81 -10.49 5.55 5.60
N GLU A 82 -10.60 5.80 6.91
CA GLU A 82 -11.69 6.59 7.47
C GLU A 82 -11.68 8.04 6.97
N ARG A 83 -10.53 8.71 7.00
CA ARG A 83 -10.39 10.06 6.44
C ARG A 83 -10.71 10.12 4.95
N LEU A 84 -10.32 9.09 4.20
CA LEU A 84 -10.64 8.99 2.78
C LEU A 84 -12.14 8.77 2.58
N ASN A 85 -12.79 7.94 3.39
CA ASN A 85 -14.23 7.72 3.35
C ASN A 85 -15.01 9.01 3.59
N ASP A 86 -14.60 9.84 4.55
CA ASP A 86 -15.23 11.13 4.81
C ASP A 86 -15.10 12.07 3.60
N TYR A 87 -13.95 12.06 2.94
CA TYR A 87 -13.73 12.80 1.70
C TYR A 87 -14.62 12.32 0.55
N VAL A 88 -14.74 10.99 0.38
CA VAL A 88 -15.58 10.41 -0.69
C VAL A 88 -17.06 10.72 -0.47
N LYS A 89 -17.53 10.70 0.79
CA LYS A 89 -18.91 11.07 1.12
C LYS A 89 -19.26 12.49 0.69
N GLN A 90 -18.32 13.42 0.76
CA GLN A 90 -18.51 14.79 0.27
C GLN A 90 -18.60 14.85 -1.26
N MET A 91 -17.88 13.99 -1.98
CA MET A 91 -17.85 13.94 -3.44
C MET A 91 -18.98 13.11 -4.08
N SER A 92 -19.57 12.17 -3.34
CA SER A 92 -20.63 11.30 -3.84
C SER A 92 -21.72 11.10 -2.77
N PRO A 93 -22.72 12.00 -2.72
CA PRO A 93 -23.79 11.93 -1.73
C PRO A 93 -24.67 10.67 -1.85
N ASN A 94 -24.65 9.99 -3.00
CA ASN A 94 -25.41 8.76 -3.26
C ASN A 94 -24.63 7.47 -2.92
N MET A 95 -23.46 7.57 -2.29
CA MET A 95 -22.69 6.38 -1.90
C MET A 95 -23.38 5.66 -0.72
N PRO A 96 -23.57 4.32 -0.77
CA PRO A 96 -24.01 3.57 0.39
C PRO A 96 -23.00 3.78 1.54
N GLY A 97 -23.49 4.15 2.73
CA GLY A 97 -22.75 4.83 3.80
C GLY A 97 -21.48 4.16 4.37
N ASP A 98 -21.15 2.95 3.93
CA ASP A 98 -20.02 2.13 4.38
C ASP A 98 -19.06 1.68 3.25
N GLY A 99 -19.13 2.25 2.04
CA GLY A 99 -18.41 1.70 0.88
C GLY A 99 -16.87 1.63 0.95
N LEU A 100 -16.22 2.38 1.84
CA LEU A 100 -14.75 2.34 2.08
C LEU A 100 -14.37 1.80 3.47
N ARG A 101 -15.34 1.46 4.32
CA ARG A 101 -15.03 0.86 5.63
C ARG A 101 -14.50 -0.54 5.43
N ILE A 102 -13.42 -0.85 6.14
CA ILE A 102 -12.80 -2.18 6.11
C ILE A 102 -13.65 -3.12 6.99
N PRO A 103 -14.29 -4.16 6.42
CA PRO A 103 -15.00 -5.15 7.20
C PRO A 103 -13.96 -6.02 7.89
N PHE A 104 -13.75 -5.76 9.18
CA PHE A 104 -12.91 -6.61 10.01
C PHE A 104 -13.77 -7.78 10.52
N ARG A 105 -13.87 -8.83 9.69
CA ARG A 105 -14.51 -10.09 10.08
C ARG A 105 -13.42 -11.12 10.33
N LEU A 106 -13.42 -11.72 11.52
CA LEU A 106 -12.48 -12.78 11.89
C LEU A 106 -12.46 -13.92 10.86
N GLY A 107 -13.61 -14.27 10.27
CA GLY A 107 -13.68 -15.27 9.21
C GLY A 107 -12.84 -14.92 7.97
N ASN A 108 -12.80 -13.65 7.56
CA ASN A 108 -12.00 -13.24 6.39
C ASN A 108 -10.51 -13.28 6.69
N VAL A 109 -10.13 -12.82 7.88
CA VAL A 109 -8.74 -12.91 8.38
C VAL A 109 -8.31 -14.38 8.47
N PHE A 110 -9.19 -15.24 8.96
CA PHE A 110 -8.94 -16.68 9.06
C PHE A 110 -8.72 -17.33 7.70
N VAL A 111 -9.49 -16.95 6.67
CA VAL A 111 -9.27 -17.41 5.30
C VAL A 111 -7.88 -17.00 4.80
N VAL A 112 -7.48 -15.74 4.99
CA VAL A 112 -6.13 -15.27 4.60
C VAL A 112 -5.05 -16.03 5.37
N TRP A 113 -5.26 -16.27 6.67
CA TRP A 113 -4.34 -17.02 7.52
C TRP A 113 -4.16 -18.46 7.05
N VAL A 114 -5.25 -19.17 6.75
CA VAL A 114 -5.20 -20.54 6.21
C VAL A 114 -4.48 -20.58 4.86
N ILE A 115 -4.78 -19.67 3.94
CA ILE A 115 -4.08 -19.59 2.65
C ILE A 115 -2.58 -19.39 2.85
N LEU A 116 -2.22 -18.51 3.78
CA LEU A 116 -0.84 -18.18 4.06
C LEU A 116 -0.10 -19.36 4.71
N LEU A 117 -0.73 -20.07 5.66
CA LEU A 117 -0.20 -21.32 6.22
C LEU A 117 -0.01 -22.38 5.14
N VAL A 118 -0.98 -22.60 4.25
CA VAL A 118 -0.86 -23.57 3.15
C VAL A 118 0.33 -23.21 2.24
N ALA A 119 0.49 -21.93 1.90
CA ALA A 119 1.61 -21.47 1.09
C ALA A 119 2.96 -21.72 1.78
N ILE A 120 3.05 -21.47 3.09
CA ILE A 120 4.27 -21.72 3.87
C ILE A 120 4.55 -23.21 3.95
N THR A 121 3.57 -24.04 4.27
CA THR A 121 3.75 -25.49 4.33
C THR A 121 4.19 -26.06 2.98
N PHE A 122 3.71 -25.49 1.88
CA PHE A 122 4.15 -25.87 0.55
C PHE A 122 5.60 -25.45 0.25
N LEU A 123 6.03 -24.27 0.70
CA LEU A 123 7.37 -23.75 0.47
C LEU A 123 8.44 -24.34 1.41
N PHE A 124 8.10 -24.54 2.67
CA PHE A 124 9.04 -24.91 3.74
C PHE A 124 8.86 -26.36 4.24
N GLY A 125 7.80 -27.04 3.80
CA GLY A 125 7.48 -28.41 4.21
C GLY A 125 6.60 -28.49 5.45
N PHE A 126 6.18 -29.71 5.79
CA PHE A 126 5.45 -29.98 7.02
C PHE A 126 6.42 -30.11 8.20
N PRO A 127 6.19 -29.39 9.30
CA PRO A 127 7.00 -29.57 10.49
C PRO A 127 6.75 -30.96 11.09
N SER A 128 7.81 -31.59 11.61
CA SER A 128 7.66 -32.83 12.36
C SER A 128 6.97 -32.55 13.71
N PRO A 129 6.22 -33.51 14.29
CA PRO A 129 5.54 -33.29 15.57
C PRO A 129 6.47 -32.88 16.72
N THR A 130 7.72 -33.34 16.68
CA THR A 130 8.76 -32.97 17.66
C THR A 130 9.34 -31.58 17.39
N ALA A 131 9.29 -31.10 16.14
CA ALA A 131 9.77 -29.77 15.76
C ALA A 131 8.85 -28.62 16.23
N VAL A 132 7.60 -28.93 16.61
CA VAL A 132 6.59 -27.94 16.99
C VAL A 132 7.07 -27.00 18.10
N PHE A 133 7.73 -27.55 19.10
CA PHE A 133 8.24 -26.78 20.24
C PHE A 133 9.69 -26.32 20.05
N SER A 134 10.52 -27.10 19.34
CA SER A 134 11.93 -26.74 19.12
C SER A 134 12.12 -25.64 18.07
N GLU A 135 11.16 -25.45 17.16
CA GLU A 135 11.22 -24.45 16.08
C GLU A 135 10.26 -23.26 16.31
N HIS A 136 9.72 -23.09 17.51
CA HIS A 136 8.81 -21.99 17.86
C HIS A 136 7.55 -21.90 16.97
N ILE A 137 6.99 -23.05 16.56
CA ILE A 137 5.89 -23.09 15.59
C ILE A 137 4.65 -22.35 16.10
N THR A 138 4.41 -22.36 17.41
CA THR A 138 3.28 -21.63 18.00
C THR A 138 3.45 -20.11 17.88
N VAL A 139 4.67 -19.60 18.10
CA VAL A 139 5.02 -18.18 17.91
C VAL A 139 4.88 -17.81 16.43
N ILE A 140 5.36 -18.67 15.53
CA ILE A 140 5.27 -18.50 14.08
C ILE A 140 3.79 -18.48 13.61
N ALA A 141 2.95 -19.37 14.12
CA ALA A 141 1.53 -19.42 13.80
C ALA A 141 0.80 -18.14 14.24
N TYR A 142 1.11 -17.64 15.44
CA TYR A 142 0.59 -16.37 15.95
C TYR A 142 1.07 -15.18 15.11
N PHE A 143 2.36 -15.17 14.75
CA PHE A 143 2.92 -14.17 13.84
C PHE A 143 2.15 -14.10 12.52
N PHE A 144 1.91 -15.27 11.91
CA PHE A 144 1.17 -15.34 10.65
C PHE A 144 -0.30 -14.95 10.77
N LEU A 145 -0.93 -15.11 11.94
CA LEU A 145 -2.29 -14.65 12.18
C LEU A 145 -2.38 -13.11 12.14
N ILE A 146 -1.42 -12.43 12.78
CA ILE A 146 -1.37 -10.97 12.75
C ILE A 146 -0.94 -10.48 11.36
N LEU A 147 0.00 -11.16 10.69
CA LEU A 147 0.34 -10.85 9.30
C LEU A 147 -0.88 -10.99 8.38
N ALA A 148 -1.68 -12.05 8.53
CA ALA A 148 -2.90 -12.25 7.77
C ALA A 148 -3.92 -11.13 8.02
N SER A 149 -4.04 -10.67 9.26
CA SER A 149 -4.87 -9.51 9.62
C SER A 149 -4.39 -8.24 8.89
N PHE A 150 -3.07 -8.02 8.88
CA PHE A 150 -2.46 -6.90 8.17
C PHE A 150 -2.68 -7.00 6.65
N LEU A 151 -2.43 -8.15 6.04
CA LEU A 151 -2.62 -8.40 4.61
C LEU A 151 -4.08 -8.22 4.20
N TRP A 152 -5.03 -8.67 5.02
CA TRP A 152 -6.46 -8.45 4.79
C TRP A 152 -6.79 -6.96 4.78
N VAL A 153 -6.35 -6.22 5.80
CA VAL A 153 -6.59 -4.77 5.92
C VAL A 153 -5.97 -4.01 4.75
N TYR A 154 -4.72 -4.34 4.39
CA TYR A 154 -4.03 -3.75 3.26
C TYR A 154 -4.72 -4.08 1.92
N GLY A 155 -4.93 -5.36 1.61
CA GLY A 155 -5.55 -5.80 0.37
C GLY A 155 -6.96 -5.25 0.18
N TYR A 156 -7.78 -5.30 1.25
CA TYR A 156 -9.12 -4.72 1.21
C TYR A 156 -9.09 -3.21 1.04
N SER A 157 -8.15 -2.50 1.68
CA SER A 157 -8.04 -1.04 1.50
C SER A 157 -7.74 -0.66 0.06
N MET A 158 -6.83 -1.36 -0.64
CA MET A 158 -6.56 -1.16 -2.06
C MET A 158 -7.77 -1.48 -2.93
N TYR A 159 -8.46 -2.59 -2.64
CA TYR A 159 -9.70 -2.96 -3.33
C TYR A 159 -10.81 -1.93 -3.14
N ALA A 160 -10.99 -1.41 -1.92
CA ALA A 160 -11.99 -0.41 -1.59
C ALA A 160 -11.71 0.93 -2.31
N ILE A 161 -10.44 1.35 -2.37
CA ILE A 161 -10.03 2.52 -3.17
C ILE A 161 -10.32 2.28 -4.65
N HIS A 162 -9.99 1.10 -5.18
CA HIS A 162 -10.28 0.73 -6.56
C HIS A 162 -11.80 0.76 -6.87
N ARG A 163 -12.63 0.29 -5.93
CA ARG A 163 -14.09 0.35 -6.05
C ARG A 163 -14.59 1.78 -5.98
N ALA A 164 -14.03 2.61 -5.10
CA ALA A 164 -14.38 4.02 -4.99
C ALA A 164 -14.04 4.80 -6.27
N GLY A 165 -12.91 4.45 -6.92
CA GLY A 165 -12.57 4.96 -8.24
C GLY A 165 -13.57 4.59 -9.33
N LYS A 166 -14.45 3.60 -9.12
CA LYS A 166 -15.52 3.26 -10.07
C LYS A 166 -16.86 3.95 -9.78
N LEU A 167 -16.97 4.75 -8.72
CA LEU A 167 -18.22 5.45 -8.41
C LEU A 167 -18.38 6.72 -9.26
N PRO A 168 -19.63 7.18 -9.51
CA PRO A 168 -19.89 8.49 -10.08
C PRO A 168 -19.54 9.56 -9.05
N LEU A 169 -18.29 10.04 -9.07
CA LEU A 169 -17.80 11.11 -8.21
C LEU A 169 -18.12 12.45 -8.88
N ARG A 170 -18.62 13.43 -8.11
CA ARG A 170 -18.69 14.82 -8.58
C ARG A 170 -17.28 15.39 -8.57
N LEU A 171 -16.68 15.45 -9.75
CA LEU A 171 -15.32 15.93 -9.95
C LEU A 171 -15.27 17.46 -9.81
N LYS A 172 -14.15 17.97 -9.27
CA LYS A 172 -13.91 19.41 -9.25
C LYS A 172 -13.57 19.91 -10.65
N PRO A 173 -13.94 21.16 -11.00
CA PRO A 173 -13.56 21.75 -12.28
C PRO A 173 -12.03 21.80 -12.41
N PHE A 174 -11.52 21.50 -13.61
CA PHE A 174 -10.08 21.43 -13.90
C PHE A 174 -9.33 22.75 -13.64
N THR A 175 -10.04 23.87 -13.67
CA THR A 175 -9.52 25.21 -13.35
C THR A 175 -9.17 25.36 -11.87
N GLU A 176 -9.82 24.62 -10.97
CA GLU A 176 -9.57 24.64 -9.53
C GLU A 176 -8.51 23.59 -9.13
N ASP A 177 -8.55 22.39 -9.75
CA ASP A 177 -7.60 21.31 -9.47
C ASP A 177 -7.32 20.47 -10.72
N ARG A 178 -6.04 20.41 -11.12
CA ARG A 178 -5.58 19.60 -12.27
C ARG A 178 -5.79 18.10 -12.10
N THR A 179 -5.98 17.63 -10.87
CA THR A 179 -6.27 16.23 -10.54
C THR A 179 -7.76 15.95 -10.34
N LEU A 180 -8.63 16.94 -10.60
CA LEU A 180 -10.08 16.85 -10.45
C LEU A 180 -10.53 16.46 -9.03
N GLY A 181 -9.69 16.70 -8.02
CA GLY A 181 -9.91 16.27 -6.63
C GLY A 181 -9.49 14.83 -6.32
N LEU A 182 -8.86 14.10 -7.24
CA LEU A 182 -8.50 12.69 -7.05
C LEU A 182 -7.13 12.47 -6.38
N LYS A 183 -6.36 13.54 -6.13
CA LYS A 183 -5.07 13.51 -5.41
C LYS A 183 -5.10 12.78 -4.06
N PRO A 184 -6.14 12.89 -3.21
CA PRO A 184 -6.21 12.17 -1.93
C PRO A 184 -6.26 10.64 -2.08
N PHE A 185 -6.86 10.12 -3.15
CA PHE A 185 -6.89 8.68 -3.44
C PHE A 185 -5.51 8.17 -3.82
N GLY A 186 -4.82 8.91 -4.69
CA GLY A 186 -3.47 8.58 -5.09
C GLY A 186 -2.49 8.60 -3.91
N THR A 187 -2.42 9.73 -3.21
CA THR A 187 -1.49 9.89 -2.08
C THR A 187 -1.74 8.88 -0.96
N THR A 188 -3.00 8.49 -0.73
CA THR A 188 -3.36 7.45 0.23
C THR A 188 -2.88 6.08 -0.25
N SER A 189 -3.16 5.69 -1.49
CA SER A 189 -2.68 4.41 -2.05
C SER A 189 -1.16 4.28 -1.99
N LEU A 190 -0.43 5.35 -2.31
CA LEU A 190 1.03 5.38 -2.20
C LEU A 190 1.52 5.16 -0.77
N ARG A 191 0.96 5.88 0.21
CA ARG A 191 1.35 5.73 1.61
C ARG A 191 1.07 4.32 2.12
N LEU A 192 -0.07 3.73 1.75
CA LEU A 192 -0.41 2.35 2.07
C LEU A 192 0.62 1.39 1.47
N ALA A 193 1.01 1.58 0.21
CA ALA A 193 2.04 0.77 -0.44
C ALA A 193 3.42 0.94 0.20
N SER A 194 3.79 2.15 0.63
CA SER A 194 5.05 2.38 1.36
C SER A 194 5.08 1.68 2.71
N VAL A 195 3.96 1.67 3.44
CA VAL A 195 3.84 0.90 4.68
C VAL A 195 4.03 -0.58 4.35
N TYR A 196 3.25 -1.14 3.42
CA TYR A 196 3.40 -2.54 3.01
C TYR A 196 4.83 -2.94 2.63
N ALA A 197 5.52 -2.11 1.83
CA ALA A 197 6.85 -2.39 1.32
C ALA A 197 7.92 -2.54 2.42
N PHE A 198 7.73 -1.90 3.58
CA PHE A 198 8.68 -1.97 4.69
C PHE A 198 8.91 -3.41 5.15
N PHE A 199 7.84 -4.20 5.31
CA PHE A 199 7.94 -5.55 5.84
C PHE A 199 8.84 -6.49 5.00
N PRO A 200 8.54 -6.78 3.71
CA PRO A 200 9.35 -7.71 2.93
C PRO A 200 10.77 -7.19 2.71
N VAL A 201 10.97 -5.86 2.61
CA VAL A 201 12.32 -5.27 2.49
C VAL A 201 13.15 -5.51 3.74
N THR A 202 12.59 -5.24 4.93
CA THR A 202 13.28 -5.48 6.19
C THR A 202 13.50 -6.98 6.43
N LEU A 203 12.53 -7.82 6.06
CA LEU A 203 12.67 -9.28 6.16
C LEU A 203 13.84 -9.79 5.32
N THR A 204 13.95 -9.37 4.06
CA THR A 204 15.08 -9.75 3.20
C THR A 204 16.42 -9.33 3.81
N PHE A 205 16.52 -8.12 4.37
CA PHE A 205 17.78 -7.68 5.00
C PHE A 205 18.10 -8.46 6.29
N LEU A 206 17.07 -8.82 7.06
CA LEU A 206 17.25 -9.55 8.31
C LEU A 206 17.67 -11.00 8.06
N GLU A 207 17.17 -11.64 7.01
CA GLU A 207 17.61 -12.98 6.58
C GLU A 207 19.10 -13.03 6.22
N LEU A 208 19.72 -11.89 5.85
CA LEU A 208 21.15 -11.82 5.57
C LEU A 208 22.03 -11.85 6.83
N VAL A 209 21.48 -11.51 8.01
CA VAL A 209 22.28 -11.28 9.23
C VAL A 209 21.68 -12.08 10.39
N THR A 210 22.38 -13.13 10.83
CA THR A 210 22.05 -13.86 12.06
C THR A 210 23.09 -13.53 13.14
N VAL A 211 22.63 -13.06 14.30
CA VAL A 211 23.50 -12.76 15.45
C VAL A 211 23.35 -13.88 16.46
N ASP A 212 24.43 -14.62 16.70
CA ASP A 212 24.50 -15.60 17.77
C ASP A 212 25.25 -15.01 18.97
N VAL A 213 24.79 -15.31 20.17
CA VAL A 213 25.35 -14.79 21.41
C VAL A 213 25.84 -15.98 22.22
N GLU A 214 27.15 -16.17 22.22
CA GLU A 214 27.78 -17.25 22.95
C GLU A 214 27.77 -17.00 24.46
N ILE A 215 27.75 -18.09 25.23
CA ILE A 215 27.68 -18.13 26.70
C ILE A 215 28.82 -17.33 27.36
N SER A 216 29.96 -17.18 26.68
CA SER A 216 31.12 -16.41 27.14
C SER A 216 30.96 -14.88 27.03
N GLY A 217 29.79 -14.38 26.59
CA GLY A 217 29.56 -12.96 26.34
C GLY A 217 30.13 -12.46 25.01
N GLY A 218 30.57 -13.37 24.14
CA GLY A 218 30.99 -13.06 22.76
C GLY A 218 29.77 -12.97 21.84
N ILE A 219 29.72 -11.94 21.00
CA ILE A 219 28.73 -11.81 19.93
C ILE A 219 29.37 -12.34 18.65
N THR A 220 28.87 -13.45 18.12
CA THR A 220 29.31 -13.99 16.83
C THR A 220 28.26 -13.65 15.77
N ILE A 221 28.66 -12.86 14.77
CA ILE A 221 27.79 -12.53 13.64
C ILE A 221 28.01 -13.61 12.58
N ILE A 222 27.02 -14.48 12.41
CA ILE A 222 27.03 -15.54 11.41
C ILE A 222 26.17 -15.06 10.24
N PHE A 223 26.66 -15.22 9.02
CA PHE A 223 25.83 -14.95 7.85
C PHE A 223 25.15 -16.23 7.37
N SER A 224 23.86 -16.38 7.66
CA SER A 224 23.08 -17.53 7.22
C SER A 224 23.03 -17.64 5.68
N PRO A 225 23.09 -18.85 5.10
CA PRO A 225 22.87 -19.04 3.67
C PRO A 225 21.41 -18.73 3.32
N ILE A 226 21.21 -17.75 2.43
CA ILE A 226 19.89 -17.39 1.89
C ILE A 226 19.33 -18.60 1.15
N ARG A 227 18.19 -19.14 1.60
CA ARG A 227 17.56 -20.27 0.91
C ARG A 227 16.72 -19.76 -0.25
N LEU A 228 16.62 -20.57 -1.31
CA LEU A 228 15.75 -20.27 -2.45
C LEU A 228 14.29 -20.03 -2.00
N THR A 229 13.84 -20.77 -0.98
CA THR A 229 12.51 -20.64 -0.37
C THR A 229 12.26 -19.25 0.20
N ASP A 230 13.27 -18.65 0.85
CA ASP A 230 13.18 -17.34 1.50
C ASP A 230 13.06 -16.24 0.42
N ILE A 231 13.84 -16.38 -0.65
CA ILE A 231 13.76 -15.50 -1.84
C ILE A 231 12.39 -15.60 -2.50
N ILE A 232 11.87 -16.82 -2.72
CA ILE A 232 10.56 -17.03 -3.34
C ILE A 232 9.45 -16.40 -2.48
N PHE A 233 9.50 -16.61 -1.17
CA PHE A 233 8.52 -16.05 -0.25
C PHE A 233 8.55 -14.51 -0.24
N SER A 234 9.73 -13.93 -0.04
CA SER A 234 9.94 -12.47 -0.04
C SER A 234 9.57 -11.83 -1.38
N ALA A 235 10.02 -12.42 -2.50
CA ALA A 235 9.67 -11.94 -3.83
C ALA A 235 8.16 -12.06 -4.12
N GLY A 236 7.53 -13.16 -3.69
CA GLY A 236 6.09 -13.35 -3.79
C GLY A 236 5.29 -12.27 -3.07
N LEU A 237 5.71 -11.91 -1.85
CA LEU A 237 5.11 -10.80 -1.11
C LEU A 237 5.32 -9.45 -1.82
N ILE A 238 6.52 -9.17 -2.31
CA ILE A 238 6.79 -7.92 -3.04
C ILE A 238 5.89 -7.82 -4.28
N LEU A 239 5.83 -8.88 -5.10
CA LEU A 239 5.00 -8.92 -6.30
C LEU A 239 3.51 -8.78 -5.99
N ALA A 240 3.02 -9.43 -4.93
CA ALA A 240 1.64 -9.28 -4.48
C ALA A 240 1.32 -7.83 -4.08
N GLY A 241 2.23 -7.17 -3.37
CA GLY A 241 2.09 -5.75 -3.01
C GLY A 241 2.06 -4.83 -4.23
N ILE A 242 2.94 -5.06 -5.20
CA ILE A 242 2.97 -4.32 -6.47
C ILE A 242 1.63 -4.49 -7.19
N ALA A 243 1.18 -5.72 -7.38
CA ALA A 243 -0.08 -6.01 -8.07
C ALA A 243 -1.25 -5.30 -7.38
N LEU A 244 -1.36 -5.39 -6.05
CA LEU A 244 -2.39 -4.73 -5.26
C LEU A 244 -2.31 -3.20 -5.33
N PHE A 245 -1.11 -2.63 -5.38
CA PHE A 245 -0.94 -1.19 -5.56
C PHE A 245 -1.45 -0.70 -6.92
N PHE A 246 -1.29 -1.49 -7.99
CA PHE A 246 -1.77 -1.12 -9.32
C PHE A 246 -3.30 -1.14 -9.46
N LEU A 247 -4.03 -1.91 -8.64
CA LEU A 247 -5.50 -1.96 -8.67
C LEU A 247 -6.14 -0.56 -8.59
N PRO A 248 -5.95 0.23 -7.51
CA PRO A 248 -6.56 1.55 -7.41
C PRO A 248 -6.11 2.49 -8.53
N LEU A 249 -4.85 2.41 -8.98
CA LEU A 249 -4.31 3.25 -10.05
C LEU A 249 -5.09 3.10 -11.35
N LEU A 250 -5.42 1.86 -11.73
CA LEU A 250 -6.13 1.58 -12.97
C LEU A 250 -7.55 2.17 -12.96
N SER A 251 -8.25 2.10 -11.82
CA SER A 251 -9.58 2.70 -11.70
C SER A 251 -9.56 4.22 -11.82
N ILE A 252 -8.64 4.88 -11.12
CA ILE A 252 -8.55 6.35 -11.08
C ILE A 252 -8.09 6.87 -12.44
N ARG A 253 -7.15 6.18 -13.11
CA ARG A 253 -6.72 6.53 -14.47
C ARG A 253 -7.89 6.48 -15.45
N ARG A 254 -8.69 5.41 -15.43
CA ARG A 254 -9.88 5.31 -16.31
C ARG A 254 -10.84 6.47 -16.08
N ARG A 255 -11.09 6.86 -14.82
CA ARG A 255 -11.93 8.02 -14.51
C ARG A 255 -11.35 9.35 -14.97
N LEU A 256 -10.05 9.59 -14.76
CA LEU A 256 -9.40 10.79 -15.28
C LEU A 256 -9.48 10.85 -16.81
N GLN A 257 -9.37 9.71 -17.49
CA GLN A 257 -9.54 9.62 -18.94
C GLN A 257 -10.99 9.87 -19.37
N GLU A 258 -11.96 9.28 -18.70
CA GLU A 258 -13.39 9.50 -18.97
C GLU A 258 -13.77 10.97 -18.76
N ALA A 259 -13.36 11.58 -17.64
CA ALA A 259 -13.61 12.99 -17.35
C ALA A 259 -12.91 13.91 -18.36
N LYS A 260 -11.67 13.57 -18.76
CA LYS A 260 -10.96 14.30 -19.82
C LYS A 260 -11.70 14.19 -21.15
N HIS A 261 -12.24 13.02 -21.49
CA HIS A 261 -13.02 12.83 -22.71
C HIS A 261 -14.36 13.56 -22.67
N GLU A 262 -15.05 13.59 -21.54
CA GLU A 262 -16.32 14.30 -21.36
C GLU A 262 -16.14 15.80 -21.48
N GLU A 263 -15.19 16.38 -20.76
CA GLU A 263 -14.82 17.80 -20.87
C GLU A 263 -14.34 18.16 -22.28
N GLN A 264 -13.48 17.31 -22.88
CA GLN A 264 -13.00 17.54 -24.25
C GLN A 264 -14.14 17.41 -25.27
N SER A 265 -15.12 16.54 -25.06
CA SER A 265 -16.29 16.40 -25.94
C SER A 265 -17.25 17.59 -25.86
N TRP A 266 -17.25 18.35 -24.75
CA TRP A 266 -17.98 19.60 -24.64
C TRP A 266 -17.24 20.77 -25.31
N VAL A 267 -15.91 20.82 -25.20
CA VAL A 267 -15.09 21.88 -25.81
C VAL A 267 -14.95 21.72 -27.32
N THR A 268 -14.82 20.50 -27.83
CA THR A 268 -14.59 20.23 -29.26
C THR A 268 -15.67 20.81 -30.19
N PRO A 269 -16.99 20.66 -29.93
CA PRO A 269 -18.03 21.25 -30.79
C PRO A 269 -18.08 22.78 -30.70
N GLN A 270 -17.86 23.38 -29.52
CA GLN A 270 -17.79 24.84 -29.41
C GLN A 270 -16.58 25.41 -30.16
N TYR A 271 -15.43 24.72 -30.06
CA TYR A 271 -14.21 25.04 -30.79
C TYR A 271 -14.40 24.95 -32.30
N THR A 272 -15.05 23.89 -32.78
CA THR A 272 -15.33 23.70 -34.20
C THR A 272 -16.30 24.77 -34.71
N ALA A 273 -17.33 25.11 -33.92
CA ALA A 273 -18.27 26.17 -34.28
C ALA A 273 -17.61 27.56 -34.38
N ILE A 274 -16.67 27.88 -33.49
CA ILE A 274 -15.92 29.14 -33.53
C ILE A 274 -15.01 29.17 -34.78
N ILE A 275 -14.26 28.11 -35.05
CA ILE A 275 -13.39 28.03 -36.24
C ILE A 275 -14.19 28.09 -37.54
N THR A 276 -15.35 27.43 -37.61
CA THR A 276 -16.20 27.47 -38.81
C THR A 276 -16.74 28.88 -39.07
N ARG A 277 -17.19 29.58 -38.01
CA ARG A 277 -17.59 31.00 -38.11
C ARG A 277 -16.44 31.89 -38.58
N LEU A 278 -15.24 31.65 -38.04
CA LEU A 278 -14.04 32.39 -38.42
C LEU A 278 -13.68 32.18 -39.90
N LYS A 279 -13.72 30.93 -40.35
CA LYS A 279 -13.42 30.56 -41.74
C LYS A 279 -14.43 31.15 -42.72
N GLU A 280 -15.71 31.17 -42.36
CA GLU A 280 -16.77 31.81 -43.17
C GLU A 280 -16.62 33.33 -43.26
N GLN A 281 -16.19 34.00 -42.18
CA GLN A 281 -15.93 35.44 -42.19
C GLN A 281 -14.70 35.80 -43.04
N ILE A 282 -13.61 35.02 -42.94
CA ILE A 282 -12.41 35.20 -43.76
C ILE A 282 -12.73 35.00 -45.25
N SER A 283 -13.54 34.01 -45.60
CA SER A 283 -13.94 33.77 -46.99
C SER A 283 -14.87 34.84 -47.59
N LYS A 284 -15.47 35.71 -46.77
CA LYS A 284 -16.44 36.74 -47.21
C LYS A 284 -15.89 38.17 -47.22
N MET A 285 -14.60 38.39 -46.90
CA MET A 285 -14.08 39.73 -46.65
C MET A 285 -13.42 40.40 -47.88
N PRO A 286 -13.83 41.62 -48.27
CA PRO A 286 -13.13 42.43 -49.27
C PRO A 286 -11.79 42.97 -48.73
N ARG A 287 -10.81 43.11 -49.62
CA ARG A 287 -9.35 43.14 -49.33
C ARG A 287 -8.81 44.40 -48.63
N GLU A 288 -9.62 45.41 -48.31
CA GLU A 288 -9.14 46.75 -47.89
C GLU A 288 -9.03 46.98 -46.36
N ASP A 289 -9.82 46.32 -45.51
CA ASP A 289 -9.79 46.49 -44.03
C ASP A 289 -8.82 45.52 -43.30
N SER A 290 -7.95 44.86 -44.06
CA SER A 290 -7.30 43.59 -43.68
C SER A 290 -6.28 43.66 -42.54
N ALA A 291 -5.65 44.81 -42.25
CA ALA A 291 -4.53 44.89 -41.31
C ALA A 291 -4.96 44.83 -39.82
N ASN A 292 -6.00 45.56 -39.42
CA ASN A 292 -6.48 45.54 -38.03
C ASN A 292 -7.25 44.24 -37.70
N GLN A 293 -7.94 43.67 -38.69
CA GLN A 293 -8.65 42.39 -38.53
C GLN A 293 -7.73 41.18 -38.54
N THR A 294 -6.62 41.20 -39.30
CA THR A 294 -5.60 40.13 -39.20
C THR A 294 -4.93 40.08 -37.83
N GLN A 295 -4.81 41.23 -37.15
CA GLN A 295 -4.28 41.30 -35.79
C GLN A 295 -5.26 40.76 -34.76
N ALA A 296 -6.56 41.08 -34.88
CA ALA A 296 -7.62 40.47 -34.06
C ALA A 296 -7.72 38.95 -34.28
N LEU A 297 -7.58 38.48 -35.52
CA LEU A 297 -7.56 37.06 -35.88
C LEU A 297 -6.33 36.33 -35.34
N ALA A 298 -5.17 36.99 -35.31
CA ALA A 298 -3.96 36.45 -34.72
C ALA A 298 -4.09 36.32 -33.19
N ASP A 299 -4.72 37.28 -32.52
CA ASP A 299 -5.02 37.23 -31.09
C ASP A 299 -6.05 36.14 -30.74
N GLU A 300 -7.03 35.91 -31.61
CA GLU A 300 -8.00 34.82 -31.41
C GLU A 300 -7.35 33.44 -31.63
N LEU A 301 -6.42 33.33 -32.58
CA LEU A 301 -5.63 32.12 -32.84
C LEU A 301 -4.65 31.80 -31.70
N THR A 302 -4.06 32.82 -31.06
CA THR A 302 -3.20 32.64 -29.88
C THR A 302 -4.02 32.25 -28.66
N MET A 303 -5.20 32.84 -28.43
CA MET A 303 -6.15 32.38 -27.41
C MET A 303 -6.53 30.91 -27.62
N VAL A 304 -6.82 30.50 -28.86
CA VAL A 304 -7.13 29.12 -29.23
C VAL A 304 -5.97 28.16 -28.94
N ARG A 305 -4.74 28.53 -29.32
CA ARG A 305 -3.55 27.73 -28.99
C ARG A 305 -3.32 27.63 -27.49
N GLN A 306 -3.59 28.70 -26.75
CA GLN A 306 -3.43 28.76 -25.30
C GLN A 306 -4.45 27.87 -24.60
N ILE A 307 -5.71 27.84 -25.06
CA ILE A 307 -6.74 26.90 -24.62
C ILE A 307 -6.35 25.45 -24.94
N GLN A 308 -5.82 25.19 -26.14
CA GLN A 308 -5.38 23.85 -26.54
C GLN A 308 -4.17 23.37 -25.70
N GLN A 309 -3.24 24.28 -25.39
CA GLN A 309 -2.12 24.03 -24.48
C GLN A 309 -2.59 23.81 -23.03
N ASP A 310 -3.61 24.53 -22.57
CA ASP A 310 -4.16 24.35 -21.22
C ASP A 310 -4.93 23.02 -21.09
N ILE A 311 -5.59 22.55 -22.15
CA ILE A 311 -6.18 21.20 -22.21
C ILE A 311 -5.09 20.11 -22.23
N GLN A 312 -3.96 20.36 -22.89
CA GLN A 312 -2.82 19.43 -22.83
C GLN A 312 -2.14 19.37 -21.46
N LYS A 313 -2.30 20.40 -20.61
CA LYS A 313 -1.82 20.39 -19.21
C LYS A 313 -2.70 19.53 -18.28
N ILE A 314 -3.81 18.97 -18.76
CA ILE A 314 -4.62 18.02 -17.97
C ILE A 314 -3.80 16.76 -17.71
N GLN A 315 -3.52 16.53 -16.42
CA GLN A 315 -2.68 15.43 -15.96
C GLN A 315 -3.33 14.09 -16.30
N SER A 316 -2.64 13.25 -17.08
CA SER A 316 -3.13 11.94 -17.52
C SER A 316 -3.07 10.86 -16.44
N TRP A 317 -2.40 11.16 -15.33
CA TRP A 317 -2.23 10.29 -14.18
C TRP A 317 -2.45 11.07 -12.88
N PRO A 318 -2.96 10.44 -11.82
CA PRO A 318 -3.19 11.11 -10.53
C PRO A 318 -1.89 11.36 -9.73
N PHE A 319 -0.72 11.18 -10.35
CA PHE A 319 0.60 11.32 -9.73
C PHE A 319 1.61 11.95 -10.70
N ASP A 320 2.57 12.65 -10.12
CA ASP A 320 3.80 13.01 -10.83
C ASP A 320 4.70 11.77 -10.98
N LEU A 321 5.34 11.63 -12.14
CA LEU A 321 6.29 10.54 -12.46
C LEU A 321 7.37 10.35 -11.38
N GLY A 322 7.79 11.44 -10.71
CA GLY A 322 8.77 11.39 -9.62
C GLY A 322 8.28 10.66 -8.36
N VAL A 323 6.97 10.54 -8.14
CA VAL A 323 6.44 9.81 -6.98
C VAL A 323 6.43 8.30 -7.23
N VAL A 324 6.12 7.90 -8.47
CA VAL A 324 6.26 6.49 -8.92
C VAL A 324 7.73 6.09 -8.92
N SER A 325 8.63 6.96 -9.39
CA SER A 325 10.07 6.69 -9.36
C SER A 325 10.57 6.52 -7.92
N ARG A 326 10.16 7.38 -6.97
CA ARG A 326 10.51 7.23 -5.55
C ARG A 326 9.99 5.94 -4.94
N LEU A 327 8.77 5.50 -5.28
CA LEU A 327 8.23 4.23 -4.81
C LEU A 327 9.02 3.04 -5.39
N ALA A 328 9.34 3.10 -6.69
CA ALA A 328 10.18 2.09 -7.34
C ALA A 328 11.58 2.05 -6.71
N THR A 329 12.18 3.21 -6.42
CA THR A 329 13.44 3.32 -5.69
C THR A 329 13.34 2.63 -4.32
N VAL A 330 12.34 2.95 -3.51
CA VAL A 330 12.19 2.35 -2.17
C VAL A 330 11.91 0.84 -2.23
N LEU A 331 11.21 0.36 -3.24
CA LEU A 331 10.84 -1.05 -3.34
C LEU A 331 11.93 -1.92 -3.97
N VAL A 332 12.66 -1.38 -4.96
CA VAL A 332 13.59 -2.14 -5.80
C VAL A 332 15.03 -1.99 -5.34
N ILE A 333 15.43 -0.81 -4.85
CA ILE A 333 16.84 -0.56 -4.49
C ILE A 333 17.28 -1.35 -3.26
N PRO A 334 16.54 -1.39 -2.13
CA PRO A 334 16.97 -2.14 -0.96
C PRO A 334 17.23 -3.64 -1.21
N PRO A 335 16.34 -4.41 -1.89
CA PRO A 335 16.63 -5.82 -2.16
C PRO A 335 17.81 -5.99 -3.12
N ILE A 336 17.96 -5.14 -4.14
CA ILE A 336 19.12 -5.17 -5.04
C ILE A 336 20.41 -4.87 -4.27
N LEU A 337 20.41 -3.85 -3.41
CA LEU A 337 21.55 -3.52 -2.55
C LEU A 337 21.88 -4.66 -1.58
N GLY A 338 20.88 -5.32 -1.00
CA GLY A 338 21.09 -6.49 -0.14
C GLY A 338 21.79 -7.62 -0.89
N VAL A 339 21.29 -7.97 -2.07
CA VAL A 339 21.91 -8.99 -2.94
C VAL A 339 23.32 -8.58 -3.37
N LEU A 340 23.53 -7.33 -3.77
CA LEU A 340 24.84 -6.82 -4.17
C LEU A 340 25.83 -6.78 -3.00
N ALA A 341 25.38 -6.32 -1.82
CA ALA A 341 26.19 -6.34 -0.60
C ALA A 341 26.60 -7.77 -0.26
N ARG A 342 25.70 -8.75 -0.44
CA ARG A 342 26.03 -10.16 -0.26
C ARG A 342 27.05 -10.67 -1.29
N ILE A 343 26.88 -10.35 -2.57
CA ILE A 343 27.86 -10.70 -3.62
C ILE A 343 29.23 -10.11 -3.27
N LEU A 344 29.28 -8.84 -2.87
CA LEU A 344 30.51 -8.17 -2.44
C LEU A 344 31.11 -8.85 -1.22
N ILE A 345 30.33 -9.13 -0.17
CA ILE A 345 30.81 -9.85 1.02
C ILE A 345 31.36 -11.22 0.62
N LEU A 346 30.64 -12.01 -0.17
CA LEU A 346 31.11 -13.33 -0.59
C LEU A 346 32.38 -13.25 -1.42
N VAL A 347 32.51 -12.26 -2.31
CA VAL A 347 33.71 -12.09 -3.15
C VAL A 347 34.91 -11.59 -2.33
N PHE A 348 34.70 -10.69 -1.36
CA PHE A 348 35.78 -10.08 -0.58
C PHE A 348 36.17 -10.84 0.70
N LEU A 349 35.30 -11.69 1.26
CA LEU A 349 35.59 -12.52 2.44
C LEU A 349 35.95 -13.99 2.10
N HIS A 350 35.79 -14.44 0.84
CA HIS A 350 36.32 -15.72 0.37
C HIS A 350 37.60 -15.58 -0.50
N LEU A 351 38.19 -14.37 -0.53
CA LEU A 351 39.60 -14.12 -0.85
C LEU A 351 40.32 -13.84 0.48
#